data_AF-A0A358S6M9-F1
#
_entry.id   AF-A0A358S6M9-F1
#
_cell.length_a   1.000
_cell.length_b   1.000
_cell.length_c   1.000
_cell.angle_alpha   90.00
_cell.angle_beta   90.00
_cell.angle_gamma   90.00
#
_symmetry.space_group_name_H-M   'P 1'
#
loop_
_entity.id
_entity.type
_entity.pdbx_description
1 polymer ?
#
loop_
_entity_poly.entity_id
_entity_poly.type
_entity_poly.pdbx_seq_one_letter_code
_entity_poly.pdbx_strand_id
1 'polypeptide(L)'
;MERKLRNKYLLITFWTVLGFFVGSSVYVINGGDSNVGTFFAKAAGAAIGHVISTIVIFRKNPKLKTLEKILSKDERNSMIQGVASQYSFLGTLILVFGVMVIGEIQGKFYLSFGAAIFAGVMLLMYYIIFRLISKRM
;
A
#
# COMPACT_ATOMS: atom_id res chain seq x y z
N MET A 1 23.52 6.93 5.41
CA MET A 1 22.30 7.70 5.78
C MET A 1 21.04 6.96 5.33
N GLU A 2 20.96 6.53 4.07
CA GLU A 2 19.89 5.70 3.51
C GLU A 2 19.66 4.37 4.23
N ARG A 3 20.70 3.66 4.67
CA ARG A 3 20.57 2.34 5.31
C ARG A 3 19.74 2.35 6.61
N LYS A 4 19.81 3.44 7.40
CA LYS A 4 19.01 3.61 8.62
C LYS A 4 17.54 3.90 8.30
N LEU A 5 17.29 4.72 7.26
CA LEU A 5 15.95 5.02 6.78
C LEU A 5 15.29 3.79 6.12
N ARG A 6 16.07 3.03 5.35
CA ARG A 6 15.66 1.76 4.74
C ARG A 6 15.28 0.74 5.81
N ASN A 7 16.11 0.57 6.84
CA ASN A 7 15.78 -0.31 7.96
C ASN A 7 14.53 0.14 8.71
N LYS A 8 14.27 1.46 8.83
CA LYS A 8 12.99 1.99 9.37
C LYS A 8 11.81 1.52 8.52
N TYR A 9 11.83 1.75 7.22
CA TYR A 9 10.71 1.37 6.35
C TYR A 9 10.52 -0.15 6.32
N LEU A 10 11.60 -0.94 6.31
CA LEU A 10 11.52 -2.40 6.42
C LEU A 10 10.83 -2.85 7.71
N LEU A 11 11.16 -2.23 8.84
CA LEU A 11 10.52 -2.53 10.13
C LEU A 11 9.04 -2.15 10.13
N ILE A 12 8.69 -1.00 9.57
CA ILE A 12 7.29 -0.56 9.44
C ILE A 12 6.52 -1.55 8.55
N THR A 13 7.08 -1.95 7.41
CA THR A 13 6.48 -2.95 6.52
C THR A 13 6.28 -4.28 7.24
N PHE A 14 7.29 -4.73 7.99
CA PHE A 14 7.19 -5.96 8.79
C PHE A 14 6.04 -5.89 9.81
N TRP A 15 5.93 -4.80 10.57
CA TRP A 15 4.83 -4.61 11.52
C TRP A 15 3.47 -4.45 10.84
N THR A 16 3.42 -3.86 9.65
CA THR A 16 2.19 -3.75 8.86
C THR A 16 1.72 -5.14 8.41
N VAL A 17 2.64 -5.99 7.95
CA VAL A 17 2.36 -7.38 7.57
C VAL A 17 1.93 -8.20 8.77
N LEU A 18 2.62 -8.08 9.91
CA LEU A 18 2.18 -8.71 11.16
C LEU A 18 0.77 -8.25 11.56
N GLY A 19 0.50 -6.94 11.50
CA GLY A 19 -0.80 -6.37 11.78
C GLY A 19 -1.90 -6.96 10.88
N PHE A 20 -1.61 -7.17 9.59
CA PHE A 20 -2.54 -7.82 8.65
C PHE A 20 -2.94 -9.22 9.11
N PHE A 21 -1.96 -10.05 9.51
CA PHE A 21 -2.24 -11.41 10.01
C PHE A 21 -2.99 -11.38 11.34
N VAL A 22 -2.55 -10.54 12.29
CA VAL A 22 -3.21 -10.39 13.59
C VAL A 22 -4.67 -9.96 13.43
N GLY A 23 -4.95 -8.99 12.55
CA GLY A 23 -6.31 -8.54 12.26
C GLY A 23 -7.19 -9.68 11.72
N SER A 24 -6.64 -10.52 10.85
CA SER A 24 -7.34 -11.73 10.39
C SER A 24 -7.64 -12.70 11.52
N SER A 25 -6.64 -13.01 12.35
CA SER A 25 -6.79 -13.97 13.45
C SER A 25 -7.81 -13.49 14.48
N VAL A 26 -7.81 -12.20 14.83
CA VAL A 26 -8.78 -11.61 15.76
C VAL A 26 -10.20 -11.71 15.22
N TYR A 27 -10.42 -11.47 13.92
CA TYR A 27 -11.76 -11.60 13.32
C TYR A 27 -12.27 -13.05 13.36
N VAL A 28 -11.42 -14.00 12.98
CA VAL A 28 -11.77 -15.43 12.97
C VAL A 28 -12.04 -15.96 14.38
N ILE A 29 -11.21 -15.58 15.37
CA ILE A 29 -11.40 -15.99 16.77
C ILE A 29 -12.71 -15.45 17.34
N ASN A 30 -13.16 -14.27 16.90
CA ASN A 30 -14.44 -13.68 17.31
C ASN A 30 -15.65 -14.24 16.53
N GLY A 31 -15.49 -15.37 15.83
CA GLY A 31 -16.57 -16.02 15.09
C GLY A 31 -16.90 -15.38 13.74
N GLY A 32 -16.01 -14.54 13.21
CA GLY A 32 -16.17 -13.94 11.90
C GLY A 32 -15.86 -14.94 10.78
N ASP A 33 -16.85 -15.23 9.94
CA ASP A 33 -16.73 -16.21 8.84
C ASP A 33 -16.94 -15.58 7.44
N SER A 34 -17.13 -14.27 7.38
CA SER A 34 -17.31 -13.58 6.09
C SER A 34 -15.97 -13.19 5.47
N ASN A 35 -15.83 -13.45 4.16
CA ASN A 35 -14.65 -13.03 3.39
C ASN A 35 -14.47 -11.50 3.40
N VAL A 36 -15.59 -10.75 3.36
CA VAL A 36 -15.60 -9.28 3.39
C VAL A 36 -15.16 -8.76 4.76
N GLY A 37 -15.70 -9.29 5.85
CA GLY A 37 -15.30 -8.91 7.20
C GLY A 37 -13.84 -9.25 7.49
N THR A 38 -13.37 -10.40 7.00
CA THR A 38 -11.96 -10.81 7.10
C THR A 38 -11.04 -9.83 6.37
N PHE A 39 -11.43 -9.35 5.18
CA PHE A 39 -10.68 -8.34 4.44
C PHE A 39 -10.56 -7.03 5.22
N PHE A 40 -11.67 -6.51 5.76
CA PHE A 40 -11.64 -5.27 6.55
C PHE A 40 -10.85 -5.42 7.84
N ALA A 41 -10.95 -6.56 8.52
CA ALA A 41 -10.18 -6.82 9.72
C ALA A 41 -8.67 -6.90 9.43
N LYS A 42 -8.28 -7.54 8.33
CA LYS A 42 -6.91 -7.55 7.81
C LYS A 42 -6.41 -6.13 7.52
N ALA A 43 -7.21 -5.31 6.82
CA ALA A 43 -6.87 -3.93 6.51
C ALA A 43 -6.72 -3.07 7.79
N ALA A 44 -7.64 -3.21 8.74
CA ALA A 44 -7.60 -2.51 10.01
C ALA A 44 -6.38 -2.92 10.84
N GLY A 45 -6.09 -4.21 10.95
CA GLY A 45 -4.90 -4.72 11.63
C GLY A 45 -3.60 -4.20 11.00
N ALA A 46 -3.52 -4.18 9.67
CA ALA A 46 -2.38 -3.61 8.95
C ALA A 46 -2.20 -2.12 9.25
N ALA A 47 -3.28 -1.34 9.23
CA ALA A 47 -3.26 0.08 9.57
C ALA A 47 -2.79 0.33 11.01
N ILE A 48 -3.28 -0.46 11.97
CA ILE A 48 -2.85 -0.39 13.37
C ILE A 48 -1.37 -0.71 13.51
N GLY A 49 -0.89 -1.80 12.89
CA GLY A 49 0.52 -2.19 12.88
C GLY A 49 1.43 -1.10 12.28
N HIS A 50 0.97 -0.46 11.21
CA HIS A 50 1.67 0.67 10.59
C HIS A 50 1.77 1.88 11.53
N VAL A 51 0.65 2.27 12.15
CA VAL A 51 0.59 3.45 13.03
C VAL A 51 1.43 3.23 14.30
N ILE A 52 1.27 2.08 14.95
CA ILE A 52 2.01 1.77 16.18
C ILE A 52 3.52 1.72 15.91
N SER A 53 3.95 1.02 14.86
CA SER A 53 5.37 0.93 14.52
C SER A 53 5.96 2.31 14.22
N THR A 54 5.23 3.15 13.49
CA THR A 54 5.62 4.53 13.19
C THR A 54 5.80 5.35 14.47
N ILE A 55 4.83 5.31 15.39
CA ILE A 55 4.89 6.02 16.68
C ILE A 55 6.08 5.54 17.51
N VAL A 56 6.25 4.23 17.66
CA VAL A 56 7.32 3.64 18.49
C VAL A 56 8.70 3.99 17.93
N ILE A 57 8.88 3.91 16.62
CA ILE A 57 10.17 4.20 15.97
C ILE A 57 10.52 5.69 16.12
N PHE A 58 9.57 6.60 15.92
CA PHE A 58 9.83 8.04 16.08
C PHE A 58 10.04 8.43 17.54
N ARG A 59 9.35 7.78 18.49
CA ARG A 59 9.57 8.02 19.92
C ARG A 59 10.97 7.60 20.36
N LYS A 60 11.47 6.47 19.85
CA LYS A 60 12.83 5.99 20.14
C LYS A 60 13.93 6.76 19.39
N ASN A 61 13.63 7.33 18.23
CA ASN A 61 14.61 8.00 17.38
C ASN A 61 14.08 9.33 16.82
N PRO A 62 13.96 10.39 17.64
CA PRO A 62 13.38 11.66 17.22
C PRO A 62 14.17 12.35 16.10
N LYS A 63 15.49 12.11 16.03
CA LYS A 63 16.37 12.62 14.95
C LYS A 63 15.99 12.10 13.56
N LEU A 64 15.28 10.97 13.46
CA LEU A 64 14.78 10.45 12.17
C LEU A 64 13.64 11.30 11.61
N LYS A 65 12.85 11.95 12.48
CA LYS A 65 11.72 12.79 12.06
C LYS A 65 12.19 14.08 11.38
N THR A 66 13.26 14.69 11.89
CA THR A 66 13.89 15.86 11.27
C THR A 66 14.60 15.49 9.97
N LEU A 67 15.27 14.34 9.91
CA LEU A 67 15.89 13.81 8.69
C LEU A 67 14.87 13.57 7.57
N GLU A 68 13.71 13.00 7.88
CA GLU A 68 12.64 12.79 6.90
C GLU A 68 12.07 14.11 6.38
N LYS A 69 11.93 15.12 7.23
CA LYS A 69 11.50 16.47 6.84
C LYS A 69 12.52 17.18 5.92
N ILE A 70 13.81 16.88 6.08
CA ILE A 70 14.87 17.42 5.22
C ILE A 70 14.84 16.69 3.87
N LEU A 71 14.77 15.35 3.87
CA LEU A 71 14.67 14.55 2.63
C LEU A 71 13.39 14.80 1.83
N SER A 72 12.28 15.14 2.48
CA SER A 72 11.02 15.46 1.79
C SER A 72 11.05 16.82 1.10
N LYS A 73 11.97 17.71 1.50
CA LYS A 73 12.16 19.03 0.90
C LYS A 73 13.19 19.03 -0.23
N ASP A 74 13.87 17.90 -0.45
CA ASP A 74 14.81 17.74 -1.55
C ASP A 74 14.04 17.46 -2.84
N GLU A 75 14.10 18.39 -3.79
CA GLU A 75 13.42 18.28 -5.10
C GLU A 75 13.89 17.07 -5.90
N ARG A 76 15.15 16.64 -5.73
CA ARG A 76 15.66 15.45 -6.41
C ARG A 76 14.97 14.19 -5.91
N ASN A 77 14.65 14.14 -4.62
CA ASN A 77 13.95 13.01 -4.03
C ASN A 77 12.46 12.99 -4.45
N SER A 78 11.83 14.16 -4.62
CA SER A 78 10.46 14.23 -5.14
C SER A 78 10.38 13.73 -6.59
N MET A 79 11.37 14.07 -7.43
CA MET A 79 11.47 13.58 -8.80
C MET A 79 11.67 12.06 -8.84
N ILE A 80 12.58 11.52 -8.02
CA ILE A 80 12.82 10.06 -7.92
C ILE A 80 11.55 9.34 -7.46
N GLN A 81 10.83 9.87 -6.47
CA GLN A 81 9.56 9.30 -6.01
C GLN A 81 8.49 9.35 -7.11
N GLY A 82 8.41 10.45 -7.86
CA GLY A 82 7.51 10.57 -9.01
C GLY A 82 7.77 9.48 -10.05
N VAL A 83 9.02 9.33 -10.47
CA VAL A 83 9.45 8.29 -11.43
C VAL A 83 9.19 6.89 -10.88
N ALA A 84 9.56 6.62 -9.62
CA ALA A 84 9.32 5.32 -8.99
C ALA A 84 7.82 5.00 -8.86
N SER A 85 6.98 6.00 -8.60
CA SER A 85 5.53 5.82 -8.51
C SER A 85 4.91 5.47 -9.86
N GLN A 86 5.41 6.05 -10.96
CA GLN A 86 4.99 5.70 -12.31
C GLN A 86 5.35 4.25 -12.66
N TYR A 87 6.58 3.83 -12.38
CA TYR A 87 6.98 2.44 -12.60
C TYR A 87 6.20 1.47 -11.71
N SER A 88 5.93 1.84 -10.46
CA SER A 88 5.11 1.04 -9.56
C SER A 88 3.66 0.91 -10.06
N PHE A 89 3.09 2.00 -10.57
CA PHE A 89 1.76 1.99 -11.20
C PHE A 89 1.73 1.04 -12.41
N LEU A 90 2.69 1.18 -13.33
CA LEU A 90 2.78 0.34 -14.53
C LEU A 90 2.98 -1.14 -14.17
N GLY A 91 3.88 -1.43 -13.23
CA GLY A 91 4.15 -2.80 -12.77
C GLY A 91 2.93 -3.43 -12.09
N THR A 92 2.20 -2.66 -11.28
CA THR A 92 0.94 -3.11 -10.67
C THR A 92 -0.11 -3.38 -11.75
N LEU A 93 -0.21 -2.53 -12.77
CA LEU A 93 -1.15 -2.71 -13.87
C LEU A 93 -0.87 -4.01 -14.63
N ILE A 94 0.40 -4.30 -14.93
CA ILE A 94 0.83 -5.56 -15.55
C ILE A 94 0.47 -6.76 -14.68
N LEU A 95 0.71 -6.70 -13.37
CA LEU A 95 0.34 -7.77 -12.44
C LEU A 95 -1.17 -8.02 -12.42
N VAL A 96 -1.97 -6.94 -12.39
CA VAL A 96 -3.43 -7.04 -12.40
C VAL A 96 -3.94 -7.66 -13.70
N PHE A 97 -3.36 -7.29 -14.85
CA PHE A 97 -3.62 -7.95 -16.13
C PHE A 97 -3.23 -9.44 -16.10
N GLY A 98 -2.09 -9.78 -15.50
CA GLY A 98 -1.69 -11.17 -15.31
C GLY A 98 -2.70 -11.96 -14.47
N VAL A 99 -3.16 -11.40 -13.36
CA VAL A 99 -4.20 -12.01 -12.50
C VAL A 99 -5.52 -12.18 -13.25
N MET A 100 -5.91 -11.20 -14.06
CA MET A 100 -7.11 -11.27 -14.90
C MET A 100 -7.02 -12.43 -15.91
N VAL A 101 -5.91 -12.53 -16.66
CA VAL A 101 -5.69 -13.61 -17.64
C VAL A 101 -5.65 -14.98 -16.95
N ILE A 102 -4.95 -15.10 -15.81
CA ILE A 102 -4.91 -16.35 -15.04
C ILE A 102 -6.30 -16.72 -14.53
N GLY A 103 -7.07 -15.74 -14.05
CA GLY A 103 -8.44 -15.92 -13.60
C GLY A 103 -9.36 -16.45 -14.71
N GLU A 104 -9.21 -15.90 -15.92
CA GLU A 104 -9.97 -16.31 -17.09
C GLU A 104 -9.59 -17.73 -17.53
N ILE A 105 -8.30 -18.04 -17.65
CA ILE A 105 -7.81 -19.38 -18.02
C ILE A 105 -8.26 -20.45 -17.02
N GLN A 106 -8.31 -20.12 -15.73
CA GLN A 106 -8.76 -21.05 -14.68
C GLN A 106 -10.29 -21.09 -14.49
N GLY A 107 -11.07 -20.34 -15.27
CA GLY A 107 -12.52 -20.23 -15.11
C GLY A 107 -12.96 -19.61 -13.78
N LYS A 108 -12.07 -18.89 -13.10
CA LYS A 108 -12.34 -18.23 -11.81
C LYS A 108 -12.90 -16.83 -12.04
N PHE A 109 -14.20 -16.76 -12.35
CA PHE A 109 -14.91 -15.52 -12.64
C PHE A 109 -14.65 -14.42 -11.59
N TYR A 110 -14.78 -14.72 -10.30
CA TYR A 110 -14.58 -13.72 -9.23
C TYR A 110 -13.16 -13.17 -9.17
N LEU A 111 -12.16 -13.95 -9.58
CA LEU A 111 -10.75 -13.52 -9.61
C LEU A 111 -10.50 -12.59 -10.80
N SER A 112 -11.00 -12.96 -11.99
CA SER A 112 -10.93 -12.15 -13.21
C SER A 112 -11.72 -10.84 -13.06
N PHE A 113 -12.96 -10.92 -12.59
CA PHE A 113 -13.84 -9.77 -12.35
C PHE A 113 -13.29 -8.83 -11.27
N GLY A 114 -12.78 -9.37 -10.15
CA GLY A 114 -12.14 -8.58 -9.10
C GLY A 114 -10.92 -7.82 -9.61
N ALA A 115 -10.07 -8.47 -10.41
CA ALA A 115 -8.93 -7.82 -11.06
C ALA A 115 -9.36 -6.72 -12.03
N ALA A 116 -10.44 -6.95 -12.80
CA ALA A 116 -11.03 -5.96 -13.71
C ALA A 116 -11.48 -4.68 -12.99
N ILE A 117 -12.24 -4.84 -11.91
CA ILE A 117 -12.70 -3.71 -11.09
C ILE A 117 -11.52 -2.96 -10.51
N PHE A 118 -10.53 -3.69 -9.98
CA PHE A 118 -9.35 -3.08 -9.39
C PHE A 118 -8.55 -2.26 -10.41
N ALA A 119 -8.33 -2.80 -11.62
CA ALA A 119 -7.72 -2.05 -12.73
C ALA A 119 -8.54 -0.80 -13.09
N GLY A 120 -9.87 -0.93 -13.15
CA GLY A 120 -10.77 0.19 -13.42
C GLY A 120 -10.66 1.29 -12.38
N VAL A 121 -10.63 0.95 -11.09
CA VAL A 121 -10.43 1.92 -9.99
C VAL A 121 -9.07 2.60 -10.09
N MET A 122 -8.00 1.85 -10.38
CA MET A 122 -6.67 2.41 -10.57
C MET A 122 -6.61 3.43 -11.71
N LEU A 123 -7.20 3.11 -12.86
CA LEU A 123 -7.27 4.00 -14.01
C LEU A 123 -8.13 5.24 -13.73
N LEU A 124 -9.24 5.06 -13.01
CA LEU A 124 -10.11 6.16 -12.60
C LEU A 124 -9.42 7.11 -11.62
N MET A 125 -8.66 6.58 -10.65
CA MET A 125 -7.82 7.40 -9.77
C MET A 125 -6.76 8.18 -10.56
N TYR A 126 -6.08 7.52 -11.50
CA TYR A 126 -5.11 8.18 -12.37
C TYR A 126 -5.75 9.31 -13.17
N TYR A 127 -6.92 9.07 -13.77
CA TYR A 127 -7.67 10.07 -14.53
C TYR A 127 -8.11 11.26 -13.66
N ILE A 128 -8.62 11.02 -12.45
CA ILE A 128 -9.03 12.08 -11.52
C ILE A 128 -7.81 12.93 -11.12
N ILE A 129 -6.70 12.29 -10.76
CA ILE A 129 -5.47 12.99 -10.38
C ILE A 129 -4.94 13.82 -11.55
N PHE A 130 -4.88 13.25 -12.76
CA PHE A 130 -4.47 13.95 -13.96
C PHE A 130 -5.36 15.18 -14.22
N ARG A 131 -6.68 15.03 -14.14
CA ARG A 131 -7.65 16.12 -14.35
C ARG A 131 -7.56 17.22 -13.27
N LEU A 132 -7.29 16.84 -12.02
CA LEU A 132 -7.11 17.80 -10.92
C LEU A 132 -5.81 18.60 -11.06
N ILE A 133 -4.74 17.96 -11.54
CA ILE A 133 -3.45 18.59 -11.78
C ILE A 133 -3.51 19.48 -13.04
N SER A 134 -4.14 19.02 -14.13
CA SER A 134 -4.24 19.81 -15.37
C SER A 134 -5.15 21.04 -15.24
N LYS A 135 -6.02 21.09 -14.24
CA LYS A 135 -6.81 22.30 -13.90
C LYS A 135 -6.02 23.34 -13.08
N ARG A 136 -4.88 22.96 -12.50
CA ARG A 136 -4.04 23.83 -11.66
C ARG A 136 -2.81 24.39 -12.38
N MET A 137 -2.50 23.88 -13.57
CA MET A 137 -1.56 24.47 -14.52
C MET A 137 -2.32 25.40 -15.47
#